data_AF-A0A1Q8LSF6-F1
#
_entry.id   AF-A0A1Q8LSF6-F1
#
_cell.length_a   1.000
_cell.length_b   1.000
_cell.length_c   1.000
_cell.angle_alpha   90.00
_cell.angle_beta   90.00
_cell.angle_gamma   90.00
#
_symmetry.space_group_name_H-M   'P 1'
#
loop_
_entity.id
_entity.type
_entity.pdbx_description
1 polymer ?
#
loop_
_entity_poly.entity_id
_entity_poly.type
_entity_poly.pdbx_seq_one_letter_code
_entity_poly.pdbx_strand_id
1 'polypeptide(L)' 'MAGIIGRITAFLKSPQGRRYTDQAKRMASDPRNRQKAQDMLRRFRGKR' A
#
# COMPACT_ATOMS: atom_id res chain seq x y z
N MET A 1 -14.19 -23.63 1.75
CA MET A 1 -14.59 -22.53 0.84
C MET A 1 -13.56 -21.41 0.95
N ALA A 2 -12.78 -21.15 -0.09
CA ALA A 2 -11.88 -19.99 -0.08
C ALA A 2 -12.74 -18.71 -0.17
N GLY A 3 -12.97 -18.05 0.98
CA GLY A 3 -13.70 -16.79 1.04
C GLY A 3 -12.99 -15.68 0.27
N ILE A 4 -13.61 -14.50 0.19
CA ILE A 4 -13.09 -13.32 -0.54
C ILE A 4 -11.62 -13.02 -0.14
N ILE A 5 -11.26 -13.23 1.13
CA ILE A 5 -9.89 -13.09 1.65
C ILE A 5 -8.89 -14.04 0.97
N GLY A 6 -9.30 -15.28 0.69
CA GLY A 6 -8.46 -16.26 -0.02
C GLY A 6 -8.16 -15.83 -1.45
N ARG A 7 -9.14 -15.24 -2.15
CA ARG A 7 -8.95 -14.70 -3.51
C ARG A 7 -8.04 -13.47 -3.52
N ILE A 8 -8.18 -12.57 -2.55
CA ILE A 8 -7.27 -11.41 -2.40
C ILE A 8 -5.86 -11.91 -2.12
N THR A 9 -5.68 -12.87 -1.22
CA THR A 9 -4.35 -13.43 -0.90
C THR A 9 -3.74 -14.14 -2.12
N ALA A 10 -4.55 -14.89 -2.87
CA ALA A 10 -4.11 -15.52 -4.12
C ALA A 10 -3.71 -14.47 -5.18
N PHE A 11 -4.48 -13.39 -5.29
CA PHE A 11 -4.18 -12.26 -6.17
C PHE A 11 -2.89 -11.55 -5.75
N LEU A 12 -2.69 -11.28 -4.46
CA LEU A 12 -1.46 -10.69 -3.94
C LEU A 12 -0.23 -11.59 -4.18
N LYS A 13 -0.42 -12.91 -4.12
CA LYS A 13 0.64 -13.90 -4.42
C LYS A 13 0.91 -14.07 -5.93
N SER A 14 -0.01 -13.64 -6.78
CA SER A 14 0.14 -13.71 -8.24
C SER A 14 1.26 -12.78 -8.73
N PRO A 15 1.85 -13.03 -9.91
CA PRO A 15 2.87 -12.15 -10.48
C PRO A 15 2.36 -10.72 -10.73
N GLN A 16 1.06 -10.54 -10.98
CA GLN A 16 0.44 -9.23 -11.12
C GLN A 16 0.36 -8.52 -9.75
N GLY A 17 -0.10 -9.21 -8.71
CA GLY A 17 -0.15 -8.67 -7.34
C GLY A 17 1.22 -8.37 -6.76
N ARG A 18 2.24 -9.19 -7.08
CA ARG A 18 3.64 -8.90 -6.74
C ARG A 18 4.12 -7.59 -7.32
N ARG A 19 3.82 -7.27 -8.58
CA ARG A 19 4.21 -5.99 -9.19
C ARG A 19 3.60 -4.80 -8.44
N TYR A 20 2.31 -4.87 -8.10
CA TYR A 20 1.64 -3.82 -7.33
C TYR A 20 2.21 -3.69 -5.91
N THR A 21 2.45 -4.81 -5.24
CA THR A 21 3.03 -4.81 -3.89
C THR A 21 4.49 -4.38 -3.89
N ASP A 22 5.29 -4.74 -4.89
CA ASP A 22 6.67 -4.28 -5.05
C ASP A 22 6.72 -2.78 -5.37
N GLN A 23 5.83 -2.29 -6.23
CA GLN A 23 5.74 -0.85 -6.50
C GLN A 23 5.32 -0.08 -5.24
N ALA A 24 4.31 -0.56 -4.52
CA ALA A 24 3.90 0.00 -3.24
C ALA A 24 5.03 -0.04 -2.20
N LYS A 25 5.76 -1.17 -2.13
CA LYS A 25 6.88 -1.35 -1.22
C LYS A 25 8.03 -0.41 -1.57
N ARG A 26 8.36 -0.24 -2.86
CA ARG A 26 9.36 0.73 -3.34
C ARG A 26 8.97 2.16 -2.98
N MET A 27 7.72 2.54 -3.23
CA MET A 27 7.18 3.85 -2.86
C MET A 27 7.20 4.09 -1.35
N ALA A 28 6.94 3.05 -0.55
CA ALA A 28 6.95 3.11 0.90
C ALA A 28 8.37 3.06 1.51
N SER A 29 9.32 2.39 0.85
CA SER A 29 10.72 2.31 1.28
C SER A 29 11.49 3.61 1.02
N ASP A 30 10.94 4.53 0.23
CA ASP A 30 11.55 5.83 0.01
C ASP A 30 11.26 6.79 1.20
N PRO A 31 12.27 7.16 2.01
CA PRO A 31 12.08 8.02 3.17
C PRO A 31 11.57 9.42 2.79
N ARG A 32 11.85 9.90 1.57
CA ARG A 32 11.34 11.19 1.08
C ARG A 32 9.82 11.17 0.88
N ASN A 33 9.29 10.08 0.35
CA ASN A 33 7.84 9.89 0.24
C ASN A 33 7.18 9.73 1.61
N ARG A 34 7.87 9.13 2.58
CA ARG A 34 7.36 8.96 3.94
C ARG A 34 7.10 10.31 4.62
N GLN A 35 8.01 11.27 4.51
CA GLN A 35 7.82 12.62 5.06
C GLN A 35 6.65 13.34 4.37
N LYS A 36 6.60 13.32 3.04
CA LYS A 36 5.52 13.93 2.25
C LYS A 36 4.15 13.30 2.57
N ALA A 37 4.09 11.98 2.74
CA ALA A 37 2.89 11.27 3.14
C ALA A 37 2.48 11.60 4.58
N GLN A 38 3.42 11.69 5.51
CA GLN A 38 3.14 12.12 6.89
C GLN A 38 2.60 13.55 6.95
N ASP A 39 3.16 14.48 6.17
CA ASP A 39 2.69 15.85 6.10
C ASP A 39 1.29 15.94 5.46
N MET A 40 1.04 15.19 4.39
CA MET A 40 -0.31 15.08 3.82
C MET A 40 -1.30 14.50 4.83
N LEU A 41 -0.94 13.42 5.52
CA LEU A 41 -1.78 12.79 6.55
C LEU A 41 -2.04 13.75 7.72
N ARG A 42 -1.03 14.50 8.18
CA ARG A 42 -1.18 15.54 9.22
C ARG A 42 -2.14 16.63 8.78
N ARG A 43 -1.99 17.14 7.55
CA ARG A 43 -2.92 18.14 6.99
C ARG A 43 -4.34 17.60 6.88
N PHE A 44 -4.51 16.35 6.47
CA PHE A 44 -5.82 15.72 6.35
C PHE A 44 -6.48 15.46 7.72
N ARG A 45 -5.67 15.08 8.72
CA ARG A 45 -6.13 14.79 10.08
C ARG A 45 -6.37 16.05 10.92
N GLY A 46 -5.65 17.14 10.66
CA GLY A 46 -5.83 18.44 11.33
C GLY A 46 -6.93 19.31 10.75
N LYS A 47 -7.67 18.83 9.74
CA LYS A 47 -8.82 19.52 9.12
C LYS A 47 -10.18 19.06 9.68
N ARG A 48 -10.17 18.30 10.77
CA ARG A 48 -11.34 17.95 11.56
C ARG A 48 -11.39 18.78 12.83
#